data_AF-A0A951J9S8-F1
#
_entry.id   AF-A0A951J9S8-F1
#
_cell.length_a   1.000
_cell.length_b   1.000
_cell.length_c   1.000
_cell.angle_alpha   90.00
_cell.angle_beta   90.00
_cell.angle_gamma   90.00
#
_symmetry.space_group_name_H-M   'P 1'
#
loop_
_entity.id
_entity.type
_entity.pdbx_description
1 polymer ?
#
loop_
_entity_poly.entity_id
_entity_poly.type
_entity_poly.pdbx_seq_one_letter_code
_entity_poly.pdbx_strand_id
1 'polypeptide(L)'
;MGVSHVASVDEQAPLRAGAERLEAGDRSATTSVQVRLDPRVSPAPQAVAARQAALLDVAALQGPLVAARRRAGDLQAHLDELRGLIRDAEGDHPALLERVDTLEARVEEVEDALDAHGRVGRLGSSIESAFERPTSDQLWQIERAWEEVPPAVERLNALLSDEVPALHRELDRLGIRRVPGEPVPVPRRPGG
;
A
#
# COMPACT_ATOMS: atom_id res chain seq x y z
N MET A 1 -6.96 57.65 46.38
CA MET A 1 -7.50 56.28 46.26
C MET A 1 -7.22 55.87 44.82
N GLY A 2 -6.10 55.21 44.51
CA GLY A 2 -5.87 53.75 44.58
C GLY A 2 -6.32 53.12 43.25
N VAL A 3 -5.58 52.29 42.49
CA VAL A 3 -4.39 51.45 42.70
C VAL A 3 -3.80 51.13 41.30
N SER A 4 -2.47 50.95 41.19
CA SER A 4 -1.78 50.38 40.01
C SER A 4 -1.83 48.84 39.97
N HIS A 5 -2.04 48.21 38.82
CA HIS A 5 -1.34 46.97 38.39
C HIS A 5 -1.74 46.62 36.94
N VAL A 6 -0.82 46.61 35.97
CA VAL A 6 0.08 45.52 35.52
C VAL A 6 -0.45 44.87 34.24
N ALA A 7 0.45 44.80 33.26
CA ALA A 7 0.25 44.24 31.94
C ALA A 7 -0.15 42.75 32.00
N SER A 8 -1.03 42.34 31.09
CA SER A 8 -1.11 40.95 30.67
C SER A 8 -1.18 40.93 29.14
N VAL A 9 -0.06 40.55 28.54
CA VAL A 9 0.01 40.08 27.16
C VAL A 9 -0.76 38.76 27.16
N ASP A 10 -1.83 38.67 26.37
CA ASP A 10 -2.49 37.38 26.10
C ASP A 10 -2.47 37.11 24.60
N GLU A 11 -1.96 35.92 24.30
CA GLU A 11 -1.44 35.43 23.04
C GLU A 11 -2.63 35.02 22.16
N GLN A 12 -3.03 35.89 21.22
CA GLN A 12 -4.19 35.63 20.37
C GLN A 12 -3.89 34.57 19.30
N ALA A 13 -4.54 33.42 19.41
CA ALA A 13 -4.61 32.39 18.38
C ALA A 13 -5.13 32.94 17.04
N PRO A 14 -4.69 32.41 15.88
CA PRO A 14 -5.03 33.00 14.58
C PRO A 14 -6.50 32.76 14.21
N LEU A 15 -7.28 33.84 14.17
CA LEU A 15 -8.65 33.88 13.66
C LEU A 15 -8.66 33.81 12.13
N ARG A 16 -9.48 32.95 11.52
CA ARG A 16 -9.81 33.05 10.09
C ARG A 16 -11.20 33.68 9.94
N ALA A 17 -11.25 34.82 9.23
CA ALA A 17 -12.50 35.51 8.92
C ALA A 17 -13.16 34.87 7.69
N GLY A 18 -14.39 34.37 7.86
CA GLY A 18 -15.30 34.04 6.77
C GLY A 18 -16.43 35.07 6.72
N ALA A 19 -16.83 35.49 5.51
CA ALA A 19 -17.98 36.36 5.31
C ALA A 19 -19.14 35.51 4.77
N GLU A 20 -20.26 35.47 5.49
CA GLU A 20 -21.49 34.88 4.99
C GLU A 20 -22.40 36.00 4.48
N ARG A 21 -22.92 35.80 3.26
CA ARG A 21 -23.89 36.69 2.63
C ARG A 21 -25.26 36.04 2.75
N LEU A 22 -26.16 36.70 3.45
CA LEU A 22 -27.57 36.31 3.53
C LEU A 22 -28.35 37.25 2.61
N GLU A 23 -29.07 36.67 1.64
CA GLU A 23 -29.96 37.41 0.74
C GLU A 23 -31.41 37.06 1.04
N ALA A 24 -32.20 38.09 1.38
CA ALA A 24 -33.63 37.99 1.57
C ALA A 24 -34.29 39.15 0.81
N GLY A 25 -34.77 38.86 -0.41
CA GLY A 25 -35.30 39.87 -1.33
C GLY A 25 -34.24 40.93 -1.70
N ASP A 26 -34.63 42.20 -1.76
CA ASP A 26 -33.79 43.31 -2.24
C ASP A 26 -32.78 43.82 -1.19
N ARG A 27 -32.51 43.04 -0.13
CA ARG A 27 -31.58 43.40 0.94
C ARG A 27 -30.50 42.34 1.06
N SER A 28 -29.25 42.76 0.87
CA SER A 28 -28.08 41.97 1.23
C SER A 28 -27.45 42.55 2.50
N ALA A 29 -27.22 41.69 3.48
CA ALA A 29 -26.49 42.03 4.69
C ALA A 29 -25.27 41.10 4.79
N THR A 30 -24.09 41.69 4.97
CA THR A 30 -22.86 40.96 5.23
C THR A 30 -22.59 41.01 6.72
N THR A 31 -22.77 39.87 7.39
CA THR A 31 -22.41 39.72 8.80
C THR A 31 -21.11 38.94 8.87
N SER A 32 -20.12 39.50 9.56
CA SER A 32 -18.90 38.77 9.91
C SER A 32 -19.23 37.71 10.95
N VAL A 33 -19.23 36.45 10.56
CA VAL A 33 -19.38 35.33 11.51
C VAL A 33 -17.99 34.95 12.00
N GLN A 34 -17.73 35.14 13.30
CA GLN A 34 -16.52 34.60 13.90
C GLN A 34 -16.74 33.13 14.24
N VAL A 35 -16.18 32.24 13.41
CA VAL A 35 -16.16 30.81 13.69
C VAL A 35 -15.10 30.54 14.74
N ARG A 36 -15.52 30.43 16.00
CA ARG A 36 -14.66 29.97 17.10
C ARG A 36 -14.60 28.45 17.05
N LEU A 37 -13.49 27.90 16.57
CA LEU A 37 -13.15 26.47 16.77
C LEU A 37 -13.27 26.14 18.26
N ASP A 38 -13.82 24.98 18.61
CA ASP A 38 -13.97 24.57 20.02
C ASP A 38 -12.59 24.65 20.72
N PRO A 39 -12.43 25.52 21.73
CA PRO A 39 -11.14 25.75 22.40
C PRO A 39 -10.61 24.52 23.15
N ARG A 40 -11.41 23.44 23.26
CA ARG A 40 -10.99 22.18 23.90
C ARG A 40 -10.20 21.26 22.99
N VAL A 41 -10.16 21.52 21.68
CA VAL A 41 -9.45 20.68 20.71
C VAL A 41 -8.73 21.55 19.68
N SER A 42 -7.73 22.30 20.13
CA SER A 42 -6.68 22.79 19.24
C SER A 42 -5.46 21.90 19.44
N PRO A 43 -5.18 20.94 18.55
CA PRO A 43 -4.03 20.07 18.73
C PRO A 43 -2.75 20.90 18.74
N ALA A 44 -1.90 20.67 19.74
CA ALA A 44 -0.62 21.36 19.84
C ALA A 44 0.15 21.21 18.51
N PRO A 45 0.86 22.25 18.01
CA PRO A 45 1.56 22.18 16.73
C PRO A 45 2.49 20.96 16.60
N GLN A 46 3.11 20.54 17.70
CA GLN A 46 3.96 19.34 17.75
C GLN A 46 3.17 18.03 17.54
N ALA A 47 1.93 17.95 18.02
CA ALA A 47 1.07 16.79 17.81
C ALA A 47 0.63 16.68 16.35
N VAL A 48 0.30 17.82 15.73
CA VAL A 48 0.00 17.88 14.29
C VAL A 48 1.20 17.44 13.47
N ALA A 49 2.40 17.94 13.77
CA ALA A 49 3.63 17.57 13.07
C ALA A 49 3.94 16.07 13.20
N ALA A 50 3.87 15.51 14.41
CA ALA A 50 4.11 14.08 14.64
C ALA A 50 3.11 13.19 13.88
N ARG A 51 1.83 13.59 13.83
CA ARG A 51 0.81 12.88 13.07
C ARG A 51 1.08 12.93 11.57
N GLN A 52 1.44 14.10 11.03
CA GLN A 52 1.76 14.25 9.61
C GLN A 52 2.99 13.41 9.22
N ALA A 53 4.02 13.38 10.06
CA ALA A 53 5.19 12.53 9.84
C ALA A 53 4.81 11.04 9.76
N ALA A 54 4.07 10.54 10.76
CA ALA A 54 3.62 9.15 10.77
C ALA A 54 2.73 8.78 9.57
N LEU A 55 1.87 9.70 9.11
CA LEU A 55 1.05 9.49 7.91
C LEU A 55 1.90 9.42 6.63
N LEU A 56 2.94 10.25 6.52
CA LEU A 56 3.88 10.19 5.40
C LEU A 56 4.66 8.87 5.39
N ASP A 57 5.09 8.38 6.55
CA ASP A 57 5.78 7.08 6.67
C ASP A 57 4.87 5.92 6.25
N VAL A 58 3.61 5.92 6.71
CA VAL A 58 2.61 4.95 6.29
C VAL A 58 2.38 5.02 4.77
N ALA A 59 2.21 6.23 4.22
CA ALA A 59 1.99 6.42 2.79
C ALA A 59 3.17 5.93 1.94
N ALA A 60 4.41 6.12 2.42
CA ALA A 60 5.62 5.64 1.76
C ALA A 60 5.69 4.11 1.72
N LEU A 61 5.17 3.41 2.73
CA LEU A 61 5.11 1.94 2.78
C LEU A 61 3.98 1.35 1.92
N GLN A 62 2.84 2.03 1.81
CA GLN A 62 1.63 1.49 1.17
C GLN A 62 1.85 1.12 -0.30
N GLY A 63 2.44 2.01 -1.09
CA GLY A 63 2.65 1.80 -2.53
C GLY A 63 3.50 0.56 -2.82
N PRO A 64 4.73 0.48 -2.28
CA PRO A 64 5.60 -0.68 -2.42
C PRO A 64 4.97 -1.97 -1.91
N LEU A 65 4.29 -1.95 -0.76
CA LEU A 65 3.65 -3.14 -0.18
C LEU A 65 2.55 -3.71 -1.09
N VAL A 66 1.67 -2.86 -1.62
CA VAL A 66 0.60 -3.28 -2.54
C VAL A 66 1.19 -3.82 -3.84
N ALA A 67 2.21 -3.16 -4.39
CA ALA A 67 2.88 -3.61 -5.60
C ALA A 67 3.56 -4.97 -5.40
N ALA A 68 4.26 -5.15 -4.27
CA ALA A 68 4.95 -6.40 -3.94
C ALA A 68 3.97 -7.57 -3.79
N ARG A 69 2.86 -7.39 -3.06
CA ARG A 69 1.80 -8.41 -2.93
C ARG A 69 1.23 -8.83 -4.27
N ARG A 70 0.85 -7.85 -5.09
CA ARG A 70 0.33 -8.14 -6.43
C ARG A 70 1.36 -8.95 -7.23
N ARG A 71 2.62 -8.56 -7.18
CA ARG A 71 3.68 -9.22 -7.94
C ARG A 71 3.98 -10.62 -7.43
N ALA A 72 3.92 -10.85 -6.11
CA ALA A 72 4.03 -12.17 -5.51
C ALA A 72 2.89 -13.09 -5.97
N GLY A 73 1.64 -12.61 -5.92
CA GLY A 73 0.49 -13.37 -6.42
C GLY A 73 0.56 -13.66 -7.93
N ASP A 74 0.98 -12.69 -8.74
CA ASP A 74 1.23 -12.89 -10.17
C ASP A 74 2.33 -13.95 -10.41
N LEU A 75 3.35 -13.99 -9.56
CA LEU A 75 4.42 -14.98 -9.64
C LEU A 75 3.94 -16.38 -9.21
N GLN A 76 3.13 -16.47 -8.15
CA GLN A 76 2.56 -17.73 -7.70
C GLN A 76 1.68 -18.37 -8.79
N ALA A 77 0.79 -17.58 -9.41
CA ALA A 77 -0.04 -18.04 -10.52
C ALA A 77 0.81 -18.51 -11.71
N HIS A 78 1.88 -17.79 -12.01
CA HIS A 78 2.81 -18.16 -13.08
C HIS A 78 3.57 -19.47 -12.78
N LEU A 79 3.98 -19.71 -11.53
CA LEU A 79 4.62 -20.97 -11.14
C LEU A 79 3.65 -22.15 -11.25
N ASP A 80 2.38 -21.99 -10.87
CA ASP A 80 1.37 -23.02 -11.04
C ASP A 80 1.10 -23.34 -12.52
N GLU A 81 1.08 -22.32 -13.40
CA GLU A 81 1.04 -22.53 -14.85
C GLU A 81 2.25 -23.34 -15.34
N LEU A 82 3.46 -23.02 -14.88
CA LEU A 82 4.67 -23.76 -15.25
C LEU A 82 4.61 -25.21 -14.76
N ARG A 83 4.13 -25.44 -13.53
CA ARG A 83 3.89 -26.80 -13.01
C ARG A 83 2.96 -27.59 -13.93
N GLY A 84 1.87 -26.98 -14.38
CA GLY A 84 0.96 -27.57 -15.35
C GLY A 84 1.67 -27.95 -16.65
N LEU A 85 2.44 -27.03 -17.24
CA LEU A 85 3.21 -27.28 -18.45
C LEU A 85 4.24 -28.40 -18.30
N ILE A 86 4.91 -28.49 -17.15
CA ILE A 86 5.89 -29.55 -16.87
C ILE A 86 5.19 -30.92 -16.78
N ARG A 87 4.00 -30.98 -16.16
CA ARG A 87 3.21 -32.22 -16.05
C ARG A 87 2.64 -32.68 -17.39
N ASP A 88 2.30 -31.75 -18.27
CA ASP A 88 1.77 -32.03 -19.60
C ASP A 88 2.87 -32.34 -20.63
N ALA A 89 4.12 -32.00 -20.32
CA ALA A 89 5.26 -32.28 -21.19
C ALA A 89 5.53 -33.79 -21.30
N GLU A 90 6.05 -34.20 -22.46
CA GLU A 90 6.50 -35.58 -22.64
C GLU A 90 7.75 -35.86 -21.77
N GLY A 91 7.74 -36.99 -21.08
CA GLY A 91 8.80 -37.41 -20.16
C GLY A 91 8.49 -37.10 -18.69
N ASP A 92 9.25 -37.72 -17.79
CA ASP A 92 9.15 -37.47 -16.35
C ASP A 92 10.20 -36.44 -15.92
N HIS A 93 9.76 -35.34 -15.30
CA HIS A 93 10.58 -34.19 -14.95
C HIS A 93 10.54 -33.87 -13.45
N PRO A 94 10.81 -34.84 -12.54
CA PRO A 94 10.58 -34.68 -11.11
C PRO A 94 11.46 -33.57 -10.50
N ALA A 95 12.69 -33.40 -10.99
CA ALA A 95 13.59 -32.35 -10.52
C ALA A 95 13.08 -30.93 -10.87
N LEU A 96 12.40 -30.76 -12.01
CA LEU A 96 11.77 -29.49 -12.35
C LEU A 96 10.56 -29.20 -11.48
N LEU A 97 9.74 -30.22 -11.21
CA LEU A 97 8.60 -30.10 -10.31
C LEU A 97 9.04 -29.74 -8.89
N GLU A 98 10.04 -30.44 -8.35
CA GLU A 98 10.62 -30.12 -7.03
C GLU A 98 11.16 -28.69 -6.96
N ARG A 99 11.78 -28.22 -8.06
CA ARG A 99 12.26 -26.84 -8.15
C ARG A 99 11.11 -25.83 -8.17
N VAL A 100 10.02 -26.11 -8.89
CA VAL A 100 8.83 -25.27 -8.87
C VAL A 100 8.20 -25.25 -7.47
N ASP A 101 8.05 -26.41 -6.83
CA ASP A 101 7.53 -26.53 -5.46
C ASP A 101 8.37 -25.69 -4.47
N THR A 102 9.70 -25.74 -4.60
CA THR A 102 10.62 -24.92 -3.79
C THR A 102 10.43 -23.43 -4.03
N LEU A 103 10.21 -23.01 -5.28
CA LEU A 103 9.99 -21.60 -5.61
C LEU A 103 8.63 -21.12 -5.10
N GLU A 104 7.58 -21.93 -5.22
CA GLU A 104 6.26 -21.60 -4.70
C GLU A 104 6.28 -21.44 -3.18
N ALA A 105 6.95 -22.34 -2.44
CA ALA A 105 7.10 -22.19 -0.99
C ALA A 105 7.82 -20.89 -0.62
N ARG A 106 8.85 -20.50 -1.37
CA ARG A 106 9.56 -19.22 -1.15
C ARG A 106 8.70 -18.00 -1.48
N VAL A 107 7.80 -18.10 -2.46
CA VAL A 107 6.84 -17.03 -2.76
C VAL A 107 5.79 -16.93 -1.66
N GLU A 108 5.27 -18.06 -1.18
CA GLU A 108 4.33 -18.11 -0.05
C GLU A 108 4.94 -17.46 1.22
N GLU A 109 6.19 -17.77 1.55
CA GLU A 109 6.91 -17.12 2.65
C GLU A 109 6.99 -15.58 2.50
N VAL A 110 7.16 -15.10 1.26
CA VAL A 110 7.16 -13.66 0.96
C VAL A 110 5.76 -13.09 1.10
N GLU A 111 4.74 -13.77 0.59
CA GLU A 111 3.34 -13.35 0.71
C GLU A 111 2.93 -13.23 2.19
N ASP A 112 3.23 -14.22 3.01
CA ASP A 112 2.97 -14.22 4.45
C ASP A 112 3.65 -13.04 5.15
N ALA A 113 4.92 -12.77 4.82
CA ALA A 113 5.66 -11.64 5.38
C ALA A 113 5.03 -10.29 5.00
N LEU A 114 4.60 -10.13 3.75
CA LEU A 114 3.90 -8.92 3.30
C LEU A 114 2.49 -8.84 3.93
N ASP A 115 1.85 -9.98 4.15
CA ASP A 115 0.49 -10.08 4.65
C ASP A 115 0.34 -9.65 6.10
N ALA A 116 1.34 -9.98 6.93
CA ALA A 116 1.46 -9.52 8.30
C ALA A 116 1.30 -7.99 8.43
N HIS A 117 1.75 -7.25 7.41
CA HIS A 117 1.75 -5.78 7.37
C HIS A 117 0.62 -5.19 6.51
N GLY A 118 -0.30 -6.01 6.01
CA GLY A 118 -1.47 -5.53 5.26
C GLY A 118 -2.37 -4.58 6.04
N ARG A 119 -2.20 -4.51 7.37
CA ARG A 119 -2.92 -3.59 8.25
C ARG A 119 -2.36 -2.17 8.26
N VAL A 120 -1.17 -1.92 7.68
CA VAL A 120 -0.56 -0.58 7.58
C VAL A 120 -1.53 0.42 6.92
N GLY A 121 -2.37 -0.02 5.97
CA GLY A 121 -3.42 0.83 5.41
C GLY A 121 -4.52 1.23 6.39
N ARG A 122 -4.90 0.35 7.32
CA ARG A 122 -5.87 0.66 8.39
C ARG A 122 -5.24 1.53 9.48
N LEU A 123 -3.94 1.40 9.69
CA LEU A 123 -3.18 2.22 10.63
C LEU A 123 -3.20 3.70 10.23
N GLY A 124 -3.07 4.02 8.93
CA GLY A 124 -3.20 5.38 8.41
C GLY A 124 -4.55 6.02 8.77
N SER A 125 -5.67 5.31 8.55
CA SER A 125 -7.00 5.81 8.92
C SER A 125 -7.17 5.99 10.45
N SER A 126 -6.57 5.11 11.25
CA SER A 126 -6.58 5.23 12.71
C SER A 126 -5.77 6.43 13.21
N ILE A 127 -4.67 6.78 12.55
CA ILE A 127 -3.85 7.94 12.89
C ILE A 127 -4.55 9.23 12.44
N GLU A 128 -5.17 9.23 11.26
CA GLU A 128 -5.86 10.38 10.69
C GLU A 128 -7.09 10.81 11.52
N SER A 129 -7.85 9.83 12.02
CA SER A 129 -9.05 10.06 12.84
C SER A 129 -8.74 10.57 14.26
N ALA A 130 -7.51 10.45 14.74
CA ALA A 130 -7.10 10.90 16.06
C ALA A 130 -6.66 12.38 16.05
N PHE A 131 -7.11 13.15 17.04
CA PHE A 131 -6.69 14.54 17.26
C PHE A 131 -5.40 14.65 18.10
N GLU A 132 -4.89 13.53 18.58
CA GLU A 132 -3.73 13.43 19.46
C GLU A 132 -2.47 12.99 18.70
N ARG A 133 -1.34 12.90 19.41
CA ARG A 133 -0.13 12.28 18.87
C ARG A 133 -0.39 10.80 18.58
N PRO A 134 0.27 10.21 17.56
CA PRO A 134 0.25 8.76 17.39
C PRO A 134 0.65 8.06 18.69
N THR A 135 -0.03 6.96 19.00
CA THR A 135 0.29 6.16 20.18
C THR A 135 1.63 5.44 20.00
N SER A 136 2.28 5.04 21.09
CA SER A 136 3.51 4.25 21.01
C SER A 136 3.33 2.94 20.25
N ASP A 137 2.15 2.33 20.35
CA ASP A 137 1.79 1.13 19.58
C ASP A 137 1.70 1.41 18.08
N GLN A 138 1.07 2.53 17.67
CA GLN A 138 1.00 2.94 16.28
C GLN A 138 2.40 3.22 15.69
N LEU A 139 3.27 3.89 16.45
CA LEU A 139 4.66 4.13 16.03
C LEU A 139 5.44 2.82 15.93
N TRP A 140 5.31 1.93 16.92
CA TRP A 140 5.95 0.62 16.87
C TRP A 140 5.51 -0.22 15.67
N GLN A 141 4.23 -0.19 15.30
CA GLN A 141 3.73 -0.88 14.10
C GLN A 141 4.33 -0.32 12.80
N ILE A 142 4.54 1.00 12.71
CA ILE A 142 5.21 1.64 11.56
C ILE A 142 6.67 1.17 11.49
N GLU A 143 7.40 1.20 12.62
CA GLU A 143 8.79 0.75 12.67
C GLU A 143 8.93 -0.74 12.28
N ARG A 144 8.07 -1.61 12.82
CA ARG A 144 8.06 -3.03 12.43
C ARG A 144 7.81 -3.22 10.94
N ALA A 145 6.90 -2.45 10.34
CA ALA A 145 6.66 -2.52 8.91
C ALA A 145 7.90 -2.08 8.11
N TRP A 146 8.62 -1.04 8.55
CA TRP A 146 9.90 -0.62 7.94
C TRP A 146 11.03 -1.63 8.10
N GLU A 147 11.05 -2.39 9.19
CA GLU A 147 12.04 -3.45 9.40
C GLU A 147 11.76 -4.69 8.54
N GLU A 148 10.48 -5.03 8.30
CA GLU A 148 10.09 -6.32 7.73
C GLU A 148 9.72 -6.27 6.24
N VAL A 149 9.07 -5.19 5.78
CA VAL A 149 8.63 -5.07 4.38
C VAL A 149 9.81 -4.97 3.41
N PRO A 150 10.85 -4.13 3.61
CA PRO A 150 11.94 -4.02 2.64
C PRO A 150 12.68 -5.35 2.40
N PRO A 151 13.08 -6.12 3.42
CA PRO A 151 13.68 -7.44 3.19
C PRO A 151 12.76 -8.42 2.45
N ALA A 152 11.44 -8.38 2.69
CA ALA A 152 10.49 -9.21 1.96
C ALA A 152 10.42 -8.82 0.46
N VAL A 153 10.42 -7.52 0.16
CA VAL A 153 10.49 -7.02 -1.22
C VAL A 153 11.81 -7.38 -1.90
N GLU A 154 12.94 -7.31 -1.18
CA GLU A 154 14.23 -7.74 -1.71
C GLU A 154 14.25 -9.22 -2.07
N ARG A 155 13.70 -10.09 -1.21
CA ARG A 155 13.56 -11.54 -1.50
C ARG A 155 12.70 -11.77 -2.75
N LEU A 156 11.58 -11.06 -2.88
CA LEU A 156 10.73 -11.13 -4.08
C LEU A 156 11.51 -10.72 -5.34
N ASN A 157 12.27 -9.62 -5.26
CA ASN A 157 13.06 -9.15 -6.39
C ASN A 157 14.15 -10.13 -6.80
N ALA A 158 14.78 -10.82 -5.85
CA ALA A 158 15.76 -11.88 -6.14
C ALA A 158 15.11 -13.08 -6.85
N LEU A 159 13.93 -13.51 -6.40
CA LEU A 159 13.16 -14.56 -7.08
C LEU A 159 12.86 -14.18 -8.54
N LEU A 160 12.42 -12.94 -8.76
CA LEU A 160 12.05 -12.43 -10.08
C LEU A 160 13.25 -12.22 -11.02
N SER A 161 14.41 -11.82 -10.48
CA SER A 161 15.56 -11.42 -11.29
C SER A 161 16.49 -12.60 -11.60
N ASP A 162 16.56 -13.59 -10.71
CA ASP A 162 17.54 -14.67 -10.81
C ASP A 162 16.89 -16.04 -11.02
N GLU A 163 15.97 -16.41 -10.14
CA GLU A 163 15.47 -17.79 -10.05
C GLU A 163 14.46 -18.13 -11.14
N VAL A 164 13.47 -17.26 -11.36
CA VAL A 164 12.46 -17.47 -12.40
C VAL A 164 13.09 -17.48 -13.80
N PRO A 165 14.00 -16.56 -14.16
CA PRO A 165 14.72 -16.64 -15.44
C PRO A 165 15.63 -17.88 -15.54
N ALA A 166 16.17 -18.39 -14.43
CA ALA A 166 16.93 -19.63 -14.45
C ALA A 166 16.05 -20.85 -14.76
N LEU A 167 14.86 -20.92 -14.16
CA LEU A 167 13.86 -21.95 -14.45
C LEU A 167 13.41 -21.89 -15.91
N HIS A 168 13.09 -20.71 -16.44
CA HIS A 168 12.70 -20.55 -17.85
C HIS A 168 13.77 -21.05 -18.82
N ARG A 169 15.04 -20.70 -18.60
CA ARG A 169 16.14 -21.20 -19.42
C ARG A 169 16.27 -22.72 -19.39
N GLU A 170 15.83 -23.36 -18.33
CA GLU A 170 15.85 -24.81 -18.17
C GLU A 170 14.70 -25.48 -18.91
N LEU A 171 13.49 -24.95 -18.76
CA LEU A 171 12.32 -25.37 -19.54
C LEU A 171 12.56 -25.25 -21.05
N ASP A 172 13.16 -24.13 -21.49
CA ASP A 172 13.52 -23.92 -22.89
C ASP A 172 14.52 -24.94 -23.42
N ARG A 173 15.50 -25.36 -22.60
CA ARG A 173 16.49 -26.38 -22.95
C ARG A 173 15.85 -27.76 -23.12
N LEU A 174 14.78 -28.04 -22.37
CA LEU A 174 14.02 -29.28 -22.44
C LEU A 174 12.89 -29.23 -23.47
N GLY A 175 12.74 -28.10 -24.19
CA GLY A 175 11.67 -27.92 -25.17
C GLY A 175 10.28 -27.80 -24.56
N ILE A 176 10.18 -27.67 -23.24
CA ILE A 176 8.92 -27.50 -22.50
C ILE A 176 8.48 -26.05 -22.69
N ARG A 177 7.66 -25.82 -23.71
CA ARG A 177 7.10 -24.50 -24.04
C ARG A 177 5.59 -24.55 -23.96
N ARG A 178 4.96 -23.39 -23.78
CA ARG A 178 3.52 -23.24 -24.01
C ARG A 178 3.21 -23.78 -25.42
N VAL A 179 2.42 -24.84 -25.49
CA VAL A 179 1.89 -25.32 -26.76
C VAL A 179 1.13 -24.15 -27.38
N PRO A 180 1.52 -23.64 -28.56
CA PRO A 180 0.68 -22.68 -29.27
C PRO A 180 -0.66 -23.40 -29.46
N GLY A 181 -1.74 -22.85 -28.89
CA GLY A 181 -3.05 -23.48 -28.97
C GLY A 181 -3.35 -23.92 -30.40
N GLU A 182 -3.95 -25.11 -30.55
CA GLU A 182 -4.23 -25.65 -31.88
C GLU A 182 -4.96 -24.59 -32.73
N PRO A 183 -4.51 -24.34 -33.97
CA PRO A 183 -5.15 -23.36 -34.83
C PRO A 183 -6.60 -23.78 -35.05
N VAL A 184 -7.53 -22.89 -34.69
CA VAL A 184 -8.96 -23.09 -34.94
C VAL A 184 -9.16 -23.20 -36.46
N PRO A 185 -9.74 -24.30 -36.97
CA PRO A 185 -9.97 -24.45 -38.39
C PRO A 185 -10.94 -23.38 -38.87
N VAL A 186 -10.51 -22.58 -39.85
CA VAL A 186 -11.35 -21.56 -40.48
C VAL A 186 -12.45 -22.27 -41.29
N PRO A 187 -13.74 -22.03 -41.01
CA PRO A 187 -14.81 -22.63 -41.79
C PRO A 187 -14.74 -22.14 -43.23
N ARG A 188 -14.62 -23.07 -44.18
CA ARG A 188 -14.70 -22.78 -45.61
C ARG A 188 -16.08 -23.16 -46.13
N ARG A 189 -16.63 -22.31 -47.00
CA ARG A 189 -17.89 -22.56 -47.67
C ARG A 189 -17.70 -23.76 -48.62
N PRO A 190 -18.58 -24.78 -48.60
CA PRO A 190 -18.52 -25.85 -49.59
C PRO A 190 -18.80 -25.27 -50.98
N GLY A 191 -17.85 -25.40 -51.91
CA GLY A 191 -18.04 -25.09 -53.34
C GLY A 191 -17.51 -23.75 -53.84
N GLY A 192 -16.33 -23.31 -53.37
CA GLY A 192 -15.54 -22.24 -54.01
C GLY A 192 -14.37 -22.82 -54.80
#